data_AF-H1Z3F3-F1
#
_entry.id   AF-H1Z3F3-F1
#
_cell.length_a   1.000
_cell.length_b   1.000
_cell.length_c   1.000
_cell.angle_alpha   90.00
_cell.angle_beta   90.00
_cell.angle_gamma   90.00
#
_symmetry.space_group_name_H-M   'P 1'
#
loop_
_entity.id
_entity.type
_entity.pdbx_description
1 polymer ?
#
loop_
_entity_poly.entity_id
_entity_poly.type
_entity_poly.pdbx_seq_one_letter_code
_entity_poly.pdbx_strand_id
1 'polypeptide(L)'
;MYLVGEALEGEGAELAHIDLLVGDKTGPVGMAFANAMSQLSPGHTPLLAVIRPNLLTKPATLIIPKVTLKTGEQVNAMFGAVQAAVAKAVADSVEEGAFGDADLEEIVLLVSAFLHPDAKDYNRIYRYNYGSTKLAITRALAGFPDKETVLKEKDRAGHAVMGFKVHRLWDPPYLQVAMDLVDMKSVERVLTSVPKNDHVLIEAGTPLIKQFGLSVIGEIRKIRPDAFIIADLKTLDTGNLEARMAANASADAVVVSGLAPVPTIVKFIQEAKKTGIYSVIDMLNVDKPAELIEKLAKEGAVPSIVEMHRAIDAEGDDYNWGDIPAIKEAAGGKLLVATAGGVRQHVVKDALKAGADILVVGRAITASKNIQNSAEQFLEEMNKEEIDQFRIMTDF
;
A
#
# COMPACT_ATOMS: atom_id res chain seq x y z
N MET A 1 -2.10 9.23 -31.33
CA MET A 1 -1.52 8.36 -30.29
C MET A 1 -1.06 9.19 -29.10
N TYR A 2 -1.37 8.72 -27.88
CA TYR A 2 -0.81 9.21 -26.62
C TYR A 2 -0.74 8.01 -25.66
N LEU A 3 0.46 7.47 -25.44
CA LEU A 3 0.69 6.30 -24.61
C LEU A 3 1.73 6.63 -23.54
N VAL A 4 1.60 5.98 -22.40
CA VAL A 4 2.47 6.15 -21.23
C VAL A 4 3.06 4.81 -20.88
N GLY A 5 4.37 4.77 -20.69
CA GLY A 5 5.08 3.60 -20.19
C GLY A 5 5.97 3.97 -19.03
N GLU A 6 6.19 3.01 -18.14
CA GLU A 6 7.13 3.14 -17.03
C GLU A 6 7.86 1.81 -16.83
N ALA A 7 9.14 1.91 -16.53
CA ALA A 7 9.92 0.77 -16.05
C ALA A 7 11.08 1.21 -15.16
N LEU A 8 11.34 0.37 -14.17
CA LEU A 8 12.42 0.49 -13.23
C LEU A 8 13.19 -0.85 -13.19
N GLU A 9 14.49 -0.79 -13.46
CA GLU A 9 15.38 -1.95 -13.41
C GLU A 9 16.70 -1.60 -12.74
N GLY A 10 17.29 -2.62 -12.12
CA GLY A 10 18.59 -2.56 -11.47
C GLY A 10 18.50 -2.30 -9.97
N GLU A 11 19.64 -1.91 -9.41
CA GLU A 11 19.80 -1.66 -7.97
C GLU A 11 20.96 -0.69 -7.74
N GLY A 12 21.01 -0.11 -6.54
CA GLY A 12 22.06 0.81 -6.12
C GLY A 12 21.99 2.16 -6.84
N ALA A 13 23.13 2.82 -6.99
CA ALA A 13 23.21 4.11 -7.65
C ALA A 13 22.98 4.00 -9.17
N GLU A 14 23.20 2.84 -9.76
CA GLU A 14 23.06 2.65 -11.21
C GLU A 14 21.62 2.37 -11.66
N LEU A 15 20.67 2.20 -10.73
CA LEU A 15 19.25 1.97 -11.01
C LEU A 15 18.72 2.90 -12.11
N ALA A 16 18.01 2.32 -13.08
CA ALA A 16 17.39 3.07 -14.17
C ALA A 16 15.87 3.10 -13.99
N HIS A 17 15.32 4.31 -13.90
CA HIS A 17 13.87 4.54 -13.91
C HIS A 17 13.50 5.43 -15.11
N ILE A 18 12.72 4.86 -16.02
CA ILE A 18 12.30 5.45 -17.29
C ILE A 18 10.81 5.80 -17.22
N ASP A 19 10.48 7.09 -17.39
CA ASP A 19 9.11 7.48 -17.76
C ASP A 19 9.08 7.74 -19.25
N LEU A 20 8.15 7.10 -19.96
CA LEU A 20 8.03 7.17 -21.41
C LEU A 20 6.69 7.77 -21.82
N LEU A 21 6.73 8.72 -22.76
CA LEU A 21 5.58 9.09 -23.58
C LEU A 21 5.82 8.69 -25.02
N VAL A 22 4.81 8.09 -25.65
CA VAL A 22 4.79 7.78 -27.09
C VAL A 22 3.60 8.51 -27.70
N GLY A 23 3.80 9.23 -28.80
CA GLY A 23 2.68 9.88 -29.47
C GLY A 23 3.01 10.45 -30.84
N ASP A 24 1.98 11.02 -31.47
CA ASP A 24 2.11 11.55 -32.83
C ASP A 24 2.93 12.86 -32.83
N LYS A 25 3.72 13.07 -33.88
CA LYS A 25 4.49 14.30 -34.14
C LYS A 25 3.61 15.54 -34.22
N THR A 26 2.39 15.40 -34.70
CA THR A 26 1.41 16.50 -34.83
C THR A 26 0.54 16.66 -33.58
N GLY A 27 0.68 15.78 -32.59
CA GLY A 27 -0.10 15.77 -31.37
C GLY A 27 0.60 16.44 -30.17
N PRO A 28 0.02 16.30 -28.96
CA PRO A 28 0.57 16.87 -27.72
C PRO A 28 2.01 16.44 -27.42
N VAL A 29 2.37 15.18 -27.71
CA VAL A 29 3.72 14.66 -27.48
C VAL A 29 4.72 15.31 -28.45
N GLY A 30 4.36 15.46 -29.73
CA GLY A 30 5.18 16.18 -30.71
C GLY A 30 5.39 17.66 -30.39
N MET A 31 4.35 18.36 -29.90
CA MET A 31 4.50 19.74 -29.41
C MET A 31 5.45 19.79 -28.21
N ALA A 32 5.32 18.87 -27.25
CA ALA A 32 6.21 18.79 -26.09
C ALA A 32 7.66 18.49 -26.51
N PHE A 33 7.86 17.61 -27.50
CA PHE A 33 9.17 17.31 -28.10
C PHE A 33 9.83 18.58 -28.67
N ALA A 34 9.11 19.34 -29.50
CA ALA A 34 9.63 20.57 -30.11
C ALA A 34 9.95 21.64 -29.05
N ASN A 35 9.09 21.80 -28.05
CA ASN A 35 9.31 22.74 -26.97
C ASN A 35 10.53 22.35 -26.12
N ALA A 36 10.67 21.09 -25.73
CA ALA A 36 11.80 20.62 -24.94
C ALA A 36 13.15 20.81 -25.66
N MET A 37 13.17 20.64 -26.99
CA MET A 37 14.36 20.91 -27.81
C MET A 37 14.73 22.40 -27.90
N SER A 38 13.75 23.30 -27.80
CA SER A 38 13.96 24.75 -27.98
C SER A 38 14.05 25.53 -26.67
N GLN A 39 13.57 24.97 -25.56
CA GLN A 39 13.47 25.61 -24.25
C GLN A 39 14.30 24.84 -23.23
N LEU A 40 15.57 25.21 -23.11
CA LEU A 40 16.53 24.52 -22.25
C LEU A 40 16.47 25.06 -20.82
N SER A 41 16.55 24.14 -19.85
CA SER A 41 16.65 24.45 -18.43
C SER A 41 18.02 24.02 -17.89
N PRO A 42 18.68 24.83 -17.03
CA PRO A 42 19.96 24.45 -16.43
C PRO A 42 19.91 23.08 -15.76
N GLY A 43 20.83 22.19 -16.13
CA GLY A 43 20.94 20.84 -15.57
C GLY A 43 19.91 19.82 -16.08
N HIS A 44 18.99 20.20 -16.97
CA HIS A 44 17.96 19.33 -17.56
C HIS A 44 17.94 19.39 -19.09
N THR A 45 19.07 19.68 -19.72
CA THR A 45 19.20 19.79 -21.17
C THR A 45 18.77 18.49 -21.86
N PRO A 46 17.69 18.48 -22.64
CA PRO A 46 17.29 17.30 -23.40
C PRO A 46 18.27 17.01 -24.53
N LEU A 47 18.38 15.75 -24.91
CA LEU A 47 19.26 15.32 -26.01
C LEU A 47 18.58 14.25 -26.86
N LEU A 48 18.85 14.29 -28.16
CA LEU A 48 18.32 13.28 -29.08
C LEU A 48 18.99 11.92 -28.82
N ALA A 49 18.20 10.85 -28.85
CA ALA A 49 18.73 9.50 -28.77
C ALA A 49 19.42 9.15 -30.12
N VAL A 50 20.74 8.98 -30.09
CA VAL A 50 21.56 8.61 -31.25
C VAL A 50 22.26 7.29 -30.97
N ILE A 51 22.22 6.36 -31.93
CA ILE A 51 22.91 5.05 -31.82
C ILE A 51 24.42 5.28 -31.88
N ARG A 52 24.84 6.21 -32.74
CA ARG A 52 26.19 6.73 -32.88
C ARG A 52 26.10 8.12 -33.51
N PRO A 53 27.16 8.95 -33.49
CA PRO A 53 27.14 10.25 -34.14
C PRO A 53 26.62 10.17 -35.57
N ASN A 54 25.70 11.07 -35.92
CA ASN A 54 25.02 11.14 -37.22
C ASN A 54 24.08 9.97 -37.55
N LEU A 55 23.71 9.13 -36.58
CA LEU A 55 22.71 8.06 -36.73
C LEU A 55 21.67 8.14 -35.61
N LEU A 56 20.60 8.90 -35.86
CA LEU A 56 19.43 8.99 -34.98
C LEU A 56 18.67 7.68 -34.94
N THR A 57 18.10 7.35 -33.79
CA THR A 57 17.13 6.24 -33.70
C THR A 57 15.78 6.65 -34.29
N LYS A 58 14.97 5.66 -34.67
CA LYS A 58 13.60 5.82 -35.15
C LYS A 58 12.67 4.93 -34.32
N PRO A 59 11.50 5.40 -33.85
CA PRO A 59 11.01 6.78 -33.98
C PRO A 59 11.90 7.79 -33.26
N ALA A 60 11.82 9.06 -33.66
CA ALA A 60 12.68 10.10 -33.10
C ALA A 60 12.43 10.23 -31.59
N THR A 61 13.49 10.07 -30.81
CA THR A 61 13.39 9.98 -29.34
C THR A 61 14.19 11.10 -28.69
N LEU A 62 13.57 11.78 -27.73
CA LEU A 62 14.22 12.78 -26.88
C LEU A 62 14.43 12.22 -25.49
N ILE A 63 15.65 12.33 -24.98
CA ILE A 63 16.03 11.91 -23.63
C ILE A 63 16.08 13.15 -22.74
N ILE A 64 15.40 13.11 -21.60
CA ILE A 64 15.25 14.21 -20.66
C ILE A 64 15.81 13.78 -19.31
N PRO A 65 16.85 14.44 -18.77
CA PRO A 65 17.33 14.16 -17.41
C PRO A 65 16.24 14.42 -16.37
N LYS A 66 15.84 13.39 -15.62
CA LYS A 66 14.79 13.49 -14.58
C LYS A 66 15.24 14.28 -13.36
N VAL A 67 16.56 14.31 -13.10
CA VAL A 67 17.18 15.07 -12.01
C VAL A 67 18.22 16.05 -12.55
N THR A 68 18.47 17.10 -11.78
CA THR A 68 19.43 18.15 -12.16
C THR A 68 20.84 17.58 -12.19
N LEU A 69 21.46 17.58 -13.37
CA LEU A 69 22.86 17.20 -13.55
C LEU A 69 23.77 18.34 -13.04
N LYS A 70 24.65 18.03 -12.09
CA LYS A 70 25.51 19.00 -11.39
C LYS A 70 27.00 18.83 -11.71
N THR A 71 27.43 17.64 -12.12
CA THR A 71 28.85 17.33 -12.33
C THR A 71 29.12 16.89 -13.77
N GLY A 72 30.36 17.06 -14.22
CA GLY A 72 30.79 16.56 -15.54
C GLY A 72 30.65 15.04 -15.67
N GLU A 73 30.84 14.29 -14.59
CA GLU A 73 30.64 12.83 -14.58
C GLU A 73 29.18 12.45 -14.87
N GLN A 74 28.22 13.16 -14.26
CA GLN A 74 26.79 12.93 -14.51
C GLN A 74 26.40 13.29 -15.95
N VAL A 75 26.94 14.40 -16.47
CA VAL A 75 26.75 14.78 -17.87
C VAL A 75 27.32 13.71 -18.80
N ASN A 76 28.53 13.21 -18.55
CA ASN A 76 29.15 12.17 -19.37
C ASN A 76 28.38 10.84 -19.33
N ALA A 77 27.85 10.45 -18.16
CA ALA A 77 27.02 9.25 -18.04
C ALA A 77 25.70 9.37 -18.81
N MET A 78 25.03 10.54 -18.73
CA MET A 78 23.79 10.82 -19.44
C MET A 78 23.99 10.87 -20.97
N PHE A 79 25.01 11.61 -21.43
CA PHE A 79 25.34 11.75 -22.86
C PHE A 79 26.09 10.55 -23.43
N GLY A 80 26.54 9.62 -22.59
CA GLY A 80 27.25 8.40 -22.99
C GLY A 80 26.37 7.17 -22.83
N ALA A 81 26.45 6.55 -21.65
CA ALA A 81 25.81 5.27 -21.37
C ALA A 81 24.28 5.33 -21.51
N VAL A 82 23.62 6.35 -20.95
CA VAL A 82 22.15 6.49 -21.03
C VAL A 82 21.71 6.76 -22.47
N GLN A 83 22.35 7.71 -23.17
CA GLN A 83 22.01 8.03 -24.56
C GLN A 83 22.11 6.81 -25.48
N ALA A 84 23.22 6.07 -25.39
CA ALA A 84 23.44 4.89 -26.20
C ALA A 84 22.45 3.77 -25.86
N ALA A 85 22.15 3.58 -24.56
CA ALA A 85 21.21 2.57 -24.08
C ALA A 85 19.80 2.82 -24.61
N VAL A 86 19.27 4.03 -24.44
CA VAL A 86 17.94 4.42 -24.91
C VAL A 86 17.86 4.30 -26.43
N ALA A 87 18.85 4.85 -27.15
CA ALA A 87 18.84 4.82 -28.62
C ALA A 87 18.83 3.39 -29.18
N LYS A 88 19.64 2.50 -28.59
CA LYS A 88 19.73 1.09 -28.98
C LYS A 88 18.46 0.33 -28.58
N ALA A 89 17.89 0.57 -27.40
CA ALA A 89 16.64 -0.03 -26.96
C ALA A 89 15.46 0.31 -27.89
N VAL A 90 15.36 1.56 -28.34
CA VAL A 90 14.33 1.98 -29.31
C VAL A 90 14.52 1.27 -30.65
N ALA A 91 15.76 1.23 -31.15
CA ALA A 91 16.07 0.58 -32.43
C ALA A 91 15.78 -0.92 -32.40
N ASP A 92 16.15 -1.60 -31.31
CA ASP A 92 15.91 -3.03 -31.13
C ASP A 92 14.41 -3.31 -30.95
N SER A 93 13.66 -2.42 -30.28
CA SER A 93 12.20 -2.54 -30.18
C SER A 93 11.52 -2.45 -31.55
N VAL A 94 12.06 -1.65 -32.47
CA VAL A 94 11.60 -1.60 -33.86
C VAL A 94 11.98 -2.88 -34.61
N GLU A 95 13.21 -3.36 -34.48
CA GLU A 95 13.68 -4.62 -35.09
C GLU A 95 12.82 -5.82 -34.66
N GLU A 96 12.41 -5.84 -33.39
CA GLU A 96 11.53 -6.85 -32.81
C GLU A 96 10.04 -6.66 -33.14
N GLY A 97 9.69 -5.60 -33.88
CA GLY A 97 8.33 -5.35 -34.35
C GLY A 97 7.37 -4.79 -33.30
N ALA A 98 7.87 -4.21 -32.20
CA ALA A 98 7.03 -3.70 -31.11
C ALA A 98 5.99 -2.67 -31.59
N PHE A 99 6.34 -1.87 -32.61
CA PHE A 99 5.47 -0.83 -33.18
C PHE A 99 4.52 -1.33 -34.27
N GLY A 100 4.56 -2.61 -34.65
CA GLY A 100 3.72 -3.18 -35.70
C GLY A 100 3.82 -2.40 -37.03
N ASP A 101 2.67 -2.09 -37.62
CA ASP A 101 2.56 -1.33 -38.88
C ASP A 101 2.58 0.19 -38.70
N ALA A 102 2.90 0.70 -37.51
CA ALA A 102 2.89 2.13 -37.25
C ALA A 102 3.96 2.86 -38.08
N ASP A 103 3.61 4.03 -38.64
CA ASP A 103 4.57 4.88 -39.33
C ASP A 103 5.53 5.52 -38.31
N LEU A 104 6.75 5.01 -38.24
CA LEU A 104 7.79 5.50 -37.33
C LEU A 104 8.21 6.95 -37.64
N GLU A 105 7.88 7.45 -38.84
CA GLU A 105 8.08 8.85 -39.19
C GLU A 105 6.98 9.76 -38.64
N GLU A 106 5.85 9.25 -38.19
CA GLU A 106 4.79 10.06 -37.57
C GLU A 106 4.80 10.00 -36.04
N ILE A 107 5.67 9.17 -35.45
CA ILE A 107 5.76 8.97 -34.01
C ILE A 107 7.02 9.63 -33.43
N VAL A 108 6.89 10.14 -32.21
CA VAL A 108 7.99 10.59 -31.34
C VAL A 108 7.89 9.98 -29.96
N LEU A 109 9.05 9.82 -29.32
CA LEU A 109 9.17 9.36 -27.95
C LEU A 109 9.80 10.46 -27.08
N LEU A 110 9.28 10.63 -25.86
CA LEU A 110 9.91 11.38 -24.79
C LEU A 110 10.29 10.41 -23.68
N VAL A 111 11.59 10.27 -23.42
CA VAL A 111 12.16 9.37 -22.42
C VAL A 111 12.73 10.22 -21.29
N SER A 112 12.04 10.26 -20.14
CA SER A 112 12.60 10.86 -18.93
C SER A 112 13.41 9.83 -18.17
N ALA A 113 14.73 10.00 -18.13
CA ALA A 113 15.66 9.06 -17.55
C ALA A 113 16.19 9.57 -16.19
N PHE A 114 16.01 8.75 -15.15
CA PHE A 114 16.66 8.95 -13.87
C PHE A 114 18.12 8.50 -13.91
N LEU A 115 19.00 9.32 -13.35
CA LEU A 115 20.41 8.99 -13.12
C LEU A 115 20.76 9.43 -11.70
N HIS A 116 21.12 8.48 -10.82
CA HIS A 116 21.49 8.81 -9.46
C HIS A 116 22.75 9.69 -9.44
N PRO A 117 22.85 10.68 -8.52
CA PRO A 117 24.02 11.55 -8.43
C PRO A 117 25.36 10.82 -8.25
N ASP A 118 25.32 9.66 -7.61
CA ASP A 118 26.49 8.82 -7.28
C ASP A 118 26.74 7.67 -8.27
N ALA A 119 26.00 7.58 -9.38
CA ALA A 119 26.15 6.52 -10.36
C ALA A 119 27.53 6.61 -11.06
N LYS A 120 28.30 5.51 -11.06
CA LYS A 120 29.68 5.51 -11.59
C LYS A 120 29.99 4.35 -12.53
N ASP A 121 29.24 3.25 -12.46
CA ASP A 121 29.47 2.11 -13.35
C ASP A 121 28.70 2.27 -14.67
N TYR A 122 29.41 2.71 -15.71
CA TYR A 122 28.86 2.95 -17.04
C TYR A 122 28.26 1.70 -17.69
N ASN A 123 28.77 0.50 -17.36
CA ASN A 123 28.26 -0.74 -17.92
C ASN A 123 26.87 -1.05 -17.35
N ARG A 124 26.75 -0.94 -16.02
CA ARG A 124 25.46 -1.09 -15.34
C ARG A 124 24.46 -0.02 -15.75
N ILE A 125 24.88 1.25 -15.80
CA ILE A 125 24.05 2.37 -16.27
C ILE A 125 23.49 2.06 -17.66
N TYR A 126 24.34 1.60 -18.59
CA TYR A 126 23.90 1.23 -19.94
C TYR A 126 22.87 0.10 -19.90
N ARG A 127 23.17 -1.03 -19.23
CA ARG A 127 22.32 -2.21 -19.23
C ARG A 127 20.94 -1.95 -18.63
N TYR A 128 20.89 -1.28 -17.48
CA TYR A 128 19.63 -0.98 -16.80
C TYR A 128 18.79 0.03 -17.59
N ASN A 129 19.40 1.08 -18.16
CA ASN A 129 18.65 2.01 -19.01
C ASN A 129 18.15 1.34 -20.29
N TYR A 130 18.91 0.40 -20.86
CA TYR A 130 18.50 -0.34 -22.05
C TYR A 130 17.28 -1.22 -21.74
N GLY A 131 17.35 -2.04 -20.68
CA GLY A 131 16.25 -2.90 -20.25
C GLY A 131 14.99 -2.12 -19.89
N SER A 132 15.11 -1.14 -18.99
CA SER A 132 13.99 -0.26 -18.62
C SER A 132 13.38 0.44 -19.82
N THR A 133 14.17 0.92 -20.78
CA THR A 133 13.61 1.58 -21.98
C THR A 133 12.79 0.60 -22.82
N LYS A 134 13.30 -0.61 -23.08
CA LYS A 134 12.56 -1.64 -23.82
C LYS A 134 11.27 -2.04 -23.12
N LEU A 135 11.33 -2.25 -21.80
CA LEU A 135 10.16 -2.61 -21.01
C LEU A 135 9.13 -1.48 -20.99
N ALA A 136 9.55 -0.22 -20.83
CA ALA A 136 8.66 0.93 -20.87
C ALA A 136 7.96 1.08 -22.24
N ILE A 137 8.68 0.87 -23.35
CA ILE A 137 8.09 0.87 -24.71
C ILE A 137 7.05 -0.24 -24.84
N THR A 138 7.42 -1.46 -24.45
CA THR A 138 6.52 -2.63 -24.52
C THR A 138 5.25 -2.39 -23.71
N ARG A 139 5.38 -1.88 -22.47
CA ARG A 139 4.26 -1.57 -21.59
C ARG A 139 3.38 -0.46 -22.15
N ALA A 140 3.97 0.62 -22.68
CA ALA A 140 3.21 1.71 -23.29
C ALA A 140 2.35 1.22 -24.47
N LEU A 141 2.95 0.42 -25.36
CA LEU A 141 2.28 -0.11 -26.55
C LEU A 141 1.22 -1.17 -26.20
N ALA A 142 1.45 -1.96 -25.15
CA ALA A 142 0.50 -2.93 -24.63
C ALA A 142 -0.62 -2.30 -23.77
N GLY A 143 -0.53 -1.00 -23.42
CA GLY A 143 -1.46 -0.36 -22.49
C GLY A 143 -1.35 -0.89 -21.05
N PHE A 144 -0.18 -1.38 -20.67
CA PHE A 144 0.10 -1.90 -19.33
C PHE A 144 0.45 -0.77 -18.34
N PRO A 145 0.04 -0.87 -17.06
CA PRO A 145 -0.81 -1.91 -16.49
C PRO A 145 -2.29 -1.68 -16.80
N ASP A 146 -3.04 -2.77 -16.91
CA ASP A 146 -4.49 -2.68 -16.94
C ASP A 146 -5.07 -2.43 -15.54
N LYS A 147 -6.38 -2.15 -15.50
CA LYS A 147 -7.10 -1.88 -14.26
C LYS A 147 -7.02 -3.05 -13.26
N GLU A 148 -7.07 -4.29 -13.74
CA GLU A 148 -7.10 -5.48 -12.89
C GLU A 148 -5.75 -5.67 -12.20
N THR A 149 -4.66 -5.54 -12.95
CA THR A 149 -3.28 -5.60 -12.46
C THR A 149 -3.06 -4.55 -11.38
N VAL A 150 -3.46 -3.30 -11.62
CA VAL A 150 -3.34 -2.22 -10.62
C VAL A 150 -4.10 -2.58 -9.34
N LEU A 151 -5.34 -3.04 -9.44
CA LEU A 151 -6.15 -3.35 -8.26
C LEU A 151 -5.60 -4.54 -7.47
N LYS A 152 -4.97 -5.50 -8.15
CA LYS A 152 -4.37 -6.69 -7.54
C LYS A 152 -3.05 -6.39 -6.84
N GLU A 153 -2.20 -5.56 -7.43
CA GLU A 153 -0.81 -5.38 -6.97
C GLU A 153 -0.64 -4.15 -6.04
N LYS A 154 -1.55 -3.17 -6.05
CA LYS A 154 -1.41 -1.91 -5.28
C LYS A 154 -1.18 -2.06 -3.77
N ASP A 155 -1.65 -3.15 -3.15
CA ASP A 155 -1.54 -3.38 -1.70
C ASP A 155 -0.52 -4.49 -1.34
N ARG A 156 0.15 -5.08 -2.34
CA ARG A 156 1.05 -6.23 -2.16
C ARG A 156 2.47 -5.81 -1.80
N ALA A 157 2.96 -4.72 -2.39
CA ALA A 157 4.32 -4.22 -2.18
C ALA A 157 4.32 -2.77 -1.71
N GLY A 158 5.36 -2.41 -0.94
CA GLY A 158 5.64 -1.02 -0.58
C GLY A 158 6.31 -0.27 -1.73
N HIS A 159 6.13 1.03 -1.79
CA HIS A 159 6.85 1.86 -2.75
C HIS A 159 8.34 1.93 -2.37
N ALA A 160 9.26 1.71 -3.31
CA ALA A 160 10.70 1.57 -3.04
C ALA A 160 11.30 2.75 -2.24
N VAL A 161 10.83 3.98 -2.48
CA VAL A 161 11.30 5.19 -1.78
C VAL A 161 10.62 5.39 -0.41
N MET A 162 9.42 4.85 -0.20
CA MET A 162 8.66 5.06 1.04
C MET A 162 9.32 4.34 2.22
N GLY A 163 10.08 3.27 1.97
CA GLY A 163 10.83 2.53 2.99
C GLY A 163 9.96 1.66 3.93
N PHE A 164 8.64 1.74 3.80
CA PHE A 164 7.68 0.86 4.47
C PHE A 164 6.43 0.71 3.61
N LYS A 165 5.62 -0.31 3.90
CA LYS A 165 4.32 -0.56 3.26
C LYS A 165 3.22 -0.04 4.17
N VAL A 166 2.26 0.70 3.62
CA VAL A 166 1.02 1.04 4.33
C VAL A 166 0.05 -0.13 4.14
N HIS A 167 -0.19 -0.91 5.20
CA HIS A 167 -1.08 -2.07 5.10
C HIS A 167 -2.53 -1.68 4.83
N ARG A 168 -3.20 -2.47 4.00
CA ARG A 168 -4.63 -2.42 3.75
C ARG A 168 -5.23 -3.81 4.02
N LEU A 169 -6.50 -3.86 4.40
CA LEU A 169 -7.16 -5.10 4.77
C LEU A 169 -7.89 -5.68 3.54
N TRP A 170 -7.19 -6.52 2.77
CA TRP A 170 -7.66 -7.10 1.51
C TRP A 170 -7.53 -8.63 1.40
N ASP A 171 -6.71 -9.28 2.23
CA ASP A 171 -6.48 -10.73 2.26
C ASP A 171 -6.71 -11.29 3.67
N PRO A 172 -7.95 -11.33 4.17
CA PRO A 172 -8.25 -11.94 5.45
C PRO A 172 -8.02 -13.48 5.44
N PRO A 173 -7.86 -14.12 6.62
CA PRO A 173 -8.03 -13.53 7.95
C PRO A 173 -6.81 -12.83 8.53
N TYR A 174 -7.05 -11.98 9.53
CA TYR A 174 -6.03 -11.24 10.29
C TYR A 174 -6.00 -11.63 11.77
N LEU A 175 -4.84 -11.58 12.40
CA LEU A 175 -4.63 -11.65 13.84
C LEU A 175 -4.43 -10.24 14.40
N GLN A 176 -5.40 -9.73 15.15
CA GLN A 176 -5.29 -8.45 15.85
C GLN A 176 -4.79 -8.67 17.27
N VAL A 177 -3.61 -8.14 17.59
CA VAL A 177 -3.02 -8.23 18.93
C VAL A 177 -3.45 -7.01 19.76
N ALA A 178 -4.36 -7.24 20.70
CA ALA A 178 -4.91 -6.21 21.59
C ALA A 178 -3.99 -5.93 22.78
N MET A 179 -3.38 -4.74 22.80
CA MET A 179 -2.47 -4.30 23.87
C MET A 179 -3.21 -3.51 24.95
N ASP A 180 -3.95 -4.21 25.80
CA ASP A 180 -4.55 -3.66 27.02
C ASP A 180 -3.51 -3.53 28.16
N LEU A 181 -2.48 -2.74 27.90
CA LEU A 181 -1.32 -2.56 28.78
C LEU A 181 -1.28 -1.14 29.33
N VAL A 182 -0.74 -0.98 30.54
CA VAL A 182 -0.63 0.33 31.21
C VAL A 182 0.82 0.75 31.46
N ASP A 183 1.77 0.06 30.83
CA ASP A 183 3.20 0.35 30.95
C ASP A 183 3.92 0.20 29.60
N MET A 184 4.76 1.18 29.25
CA MET A 184 5.43 1.23 27.94
C MET A 184 6.49 0.14 27.75
N LYS A 185 7.04 -0.43 28.83
CA LYS A 185 8.02 -1.52 28.73
C LYS A 185 7.35 -2.81 28.25
N SER A 186 6.16 -3.11 28.75
CA SER A 186 5.35 -4.23 28.27
C SER A 186 4.91 -4.00 26.83
N VAL A 187 4.53 -2.77 26.45
CA VAL A 187 4.22 -2.43 25.06
C VAL A 187 5.42 -2.69 24.15
N GLU A 188 6.59 -2.17 24.50
CA GLU A 188 7.84 -2.41 23.75
C GLU A 188 8.16 -3.90 23.65
N ARG A 189 8.02 -4.65 24.75
CA ARG A 189 8.21 -6.10 24.76
C ARG A 189 7.27 -6.82 23.80
N VAL A 190 5.98 -6.46 23.78
CA VAL A 190 5.01 -7.06 22.84
C VAL A 190 5.38 -6.70 21.41
N LEU A 191 5.59 -5.42 21.11
CA LEU A 191 5.91 -4.94 19.76
C LEU A 191 7.22 -5.49 19.21
N THR A 192 8.20 -5.79 20.05
CA THR A 192 9.46 -6.41 19.60
C THR A 192 9.36 -7.93 19.46
N SER A 193 8.41 -8.58 20.15
CA SER A 193 8.27 -10.04 20.17
C SER A 193 7.23 -10.60 19.19
N VAL A 194 6.16 -9.87 18.89
CA VAL A 194 5.14 -10.32 17.92
C VAL A 194 5.78 -10.42 16.52
N PRO A 195 5.55 -11.49 15.73
CA PRO A 195 6.13 -11.62 14.39
C PRO A 195 5.86 -10.42 13.49
N LYS A 196 6.76 -10.14 12.54
CA LYS A 196 6.47 -9.24 11.41
C LYS A 196 5.78 -10.06 10.34
N ASN A 197 4.49 -9.82 10.14
CA ASN A 197 3.68 -10.60 9.20
C ASN A 197 2.51 -9.72 8.70
N ASP A 198 2.19 -9.83 7.42
CA ASP A 198 1.15 -9.03 6.75
C ASP A 198 -0.27 -9.25 7.30
N HIS A 199 -0.47 -10.38 7.99
CA HIS A 199 -1.73 -10.75 8.63
C HIS A 199 -1.81 -10.34 10.10
N VAL A 200 -0.81 -9.63 10.64
CA VAL A 200 -0.81 -9.16 12.03
C VAL A 200 -1.17 -7.68 12.12
N LEU A 201 -2.21 -7.39 12.91
CA LEU A 201 -2.64 -6.03 13.24
C LEU A 201 -2.30 -5.73 14.71
N ILE A 202 -2.01 -4.47 15.02
CA ILE A 202 -1.69 -4.02 16.36
C ILE A 202 -2.80 -3.09 16.85
N GLU A 203 -3.39 -3.40 17.99
CA GLU A 203 -4.39 -2.53 18.61
C GLU A 203 -3.80 -1.86 19.85
N ALA A 204 -3.81 -0.53 19.85
CA ALA A 204 -3.64 0.26 21.07
C ALA A 204 -4.96 0.21 21.84
N GLY A 205 -5.07 -0.75 22.77
CA GLY A 205 -6.28 -1.03 23.54
C GLY A 205 -6.73 0.15 24.40
N THR A 206 -8.00 0.16 24.79
CA THR A 206 -8.60 1.25 25.59
C THR A 206 -7.77 1.63 26.82
N PRO A 207 -7.26 0.72 27.68
CA PRO A 207 -6.47 1.09 28.85
C PRO A 207 -5.16 1.78 28.48
N LEU A 208 -4.51 1.35 27.39
CA LEU A 208 -3.27 1.93 26.91
C LEU A 208 -3.47 3.38 26.46
N ILE A 209 -4.50 3.62 25.66
CA ILE A 209 -4.85 4.97 25.21
C ILE A 209 -5.30 5.83 26.39
N LYS A 210 -6.09 5.31 27.33
CA LYS A 210 -6.49 6.07 28.52
C LYS A 210 -5.30 6.47 29.39
N GLN A 211 -4.26 5.63 29.45
CA GLN A 211 -3.07 5.89 30.26
C GLN A 211 -2.11 6.90 29.60
N PHE A 212 -1.89 6.81 28.29
CA PHE A 212 -0.84 7.58 27.61
C PHE A 212 -1.36 8.58 26.56
N GLY A 213 -2.66 8.56 26.28
CA GLY A 213 -3.27 9.29 25.17
C GLY A 213 -2.88 8.71 23.80
N LEU A 214 -3.30 9.41 22.74
CA LEU A 214 -3.03 9.01 21.36
C LEU A 214 -1.54 9.12 20.94
N SER A 215 -0.69 9.72 21.76
CA SER A 215 0.76 9.78 21.50
C SER A 215 1.40 8.38 21.46
N VAL A 216 0.78 7.38 22.10
CA VAL A 216 1.23 6.00 22.06
C VAL A 216 1.28 5.43 20.64
N ILE A 217 0.43 5.92 19.73
CA ILE A 217 0.46 5.51 18.32
C ILE A 217 1.80 5.90 17.68
N GLY A 218 2.32 7.08 17.99
CA GLY A 218 3.64 7.52 17.54
C GLY A 218 4.78 6.67 18.10
N GLU A 219 4.67 6.22 19.35
CA GLU A 219 5.65 5.30 19.94
C GLU A 219 5.60 3.90 19.28
N ILE A 220 4.41 3.40 18.96
CA ILE A 220 4.25 2.15 18.20
C ILE A 220 4.91 2.29 16.83
N ARG A 221 4.67 3.39 16.10
CA ARG A 221 5.26 3.65 14.78
C ARG A 221 6.80 3.68 14.78
N LYS A 222 7.43 4.17 15.85
CA LYS A 222 8.90 4.15 15.96
C LYS A 222 9.46 2.72 15.99
N ILE A 223 8.72 1.78 16.59
CA ILE A 223 9.14 0.37 16.73
C ILE A 223 8.68 -0.45 15.52
N ARG A 224 7.48 -0.18 15.01
CA ARG A 224 6.82 -0.85 13.89
C ARG A 224 6.28 0.18 12.89
N PRO A 225 7.12 0.74 12.01
CA PRO A 225 6.70 1.81 11.10
C PRO A 225 5.63 1.37 10.10
N ASP A 226 5.67 0.10 9.70
CA ASP A 226 4.77 -0.55 8.75
C ASP A 226 3.46 -1.04 9.37
N ALA A 227 3.42 -1.43 10.65
CA ALA A 227 2.27 -2.10 11.26
C ALA A 227 0.91 -1.43 11.03
N PHE A 228 -0.15 -2.22 10.86
CA PHE A 228 -1.51 -1.69 10.86
C PHE A 228 -1.95 -1.42 12.31
N ILE A 229 -2.25 -0.16 12.65
CA ILE A 229 -2.56 0.25 14.03
C ILE A 229 -4.04 0.62 14.20
N ILE A 230 -4.72 -0.09 15.09
CA ILE A 230 -6.08 0.23 15.54
C ILE A 230 -6.01 1.06 16.82
N ALA A 231 -6.65 2.22 16.85
CA ALA A 231 -6.85 3.02 18.05
C ALA A 231 -8.21 2.70 18.69
N ASP A 232 -8.19 1.92 19.78
CA ASP A 232 -9.39 1.52 20.50
C ASP A 232 -9.86 2.62 21.47
N LEU A 233 -10.49 3.66 20.91
CA LEU A 233 -11.03 4.78 21.68
C LEU A 233 -12.33 4.42 22.41
N LYS A 234 -13.08 3.42 21.89
CA LYS A 234 -14.48 3.16 22.26
C LYS A 234 -15.31 4.44 22.29
N THR A 235 -15.16 5.25 21.24
CA THR A 235 -15.84 6.55 21.09
C THR A 235 -17.33 6.38 21.37
N LEU A 236 -17.86 7.18 22.30
CA LEU A 236 -19.28 7.15 22.67
C LEU A 236 -20.01 8.45 22.28
N ASP A 237 -19.27 9.55 22.25
CA ASP A 237 -19.76 10.87 21.81
C ASP A 237 -18.68 11.58 20.97
N THR A 238 -19.05 12.63 20.27
CA THR A 238 -18.14 13.47 19.45
C THR A 238 -17.44 12.70 18.32
N GLY A 239 -18.15 11.76 17.68
CA GLY A 239 -17.64 10.81 16.70
C GLY A 239 -16.66 11.36 15.65
N ASN A 240 -16.97 12.51 15.04
CA ASN A 240 -16.06 13.11 14.06
C ASN A 240 -14.76 13.66 14.69
N LEU A 241 -14.82 14.23 15.90
CA LEU A 241 -13.63 14.77 16.55
C LEU A 241 -12.66 13.64 16.90
N GLU A 242 -13.14 12.57 17.53
CA GLU A 242 -12.29 11.46 17.95
C GLU A 242 -11.71 10.66 16.76
N ALA A 243 -12.50 10.42 15.71
CA ALA A 243 -11.99 9.82 14.47
C ALA A 243 -10.89 10.67 13.83
N ARG A 244 -11.05 12.00 13.81
CA ARG A 244 -10.04 12.94 13.31
C ARG A 244 -8.78 12.91 14.17
N MET A 245 -8.92 12.83 15.50
CA MET A 245 -7.79 12.75 16.42
C MET A 245 -6.97 11.48 16.18
N ALA A 246 -7.61 10.32 16.03
CA ALA A 246 -6.93 9.06 15.72
C ALA A 246 -6.18 9.12 14.37
N ALA A 247 -6.82 9.67 13.33
CA ALA A 247 -6.17 9.86 12.03
C ALA A 247 -4.93 10.77 12.12
N ASN A 248 -5.05 11.90 12.81
CA ASN A 248 -3.94 12.84 13.01
C ASN A 248 -2.79 12.22 13.82
N ALA A 249 -3.09 11.21 14.65
CA ALA A 249 -2.11 10.44 15.41
C ALA A 249 -1.48 9.29 14.59
N SER A 250 -1.81 9.14 13.30
CA SER A 250 -1.33 8.09 12.38
C SER A 250 -1.83 6.66 12.66
N ALA A 251 -3.00 6.52 13.28
CA ALA A 251 -3.70 5.24 13.34
C ALA A 251 -4.31 4.87 11.98
N ASP A 252 -4.37 3.58 11.66
CA ASP A 252 -4.98 3.06 10.43
C ASP A 252 -6.47 2.72 10.61
N ALA A 253 -6.89 2.47 11.85
CA ALA A 253 -8.28 2.28 12.20
C ALA A 253 -8.62 2.91 13.56
N VAL A 254 -9.91 3.15 13.79
CA VAL A 254 -10.41 3.72 15.05
C VAL A 254 -11.72 3.06 15.46
N VAL A 255 -11.91 2.85 16.77
CA VAL A 255 -13.06 2.14 17.34
C VAL A 255 -14.10 3.10 17.93
N VAL A 256 -15.36 2.94 17.51
CA VAL A 256 -16.56 3.54 18.12
C VAL A 256 -17.38 2.46 18.79
N SER A 257 -18.01 2.77 19.93
CA SER A 257 -18.96 1.85 20.55
C SER A 257 -20.26 1.80 19.75
N GLY A 258 -20.78 0.59 19.50
CA GLY A 258 -22.10 0.39 18.90
C GLY A 258 -23.26 0.87 19.79
N LEU A 259 -23.00 1.19 21.06
CA LEU A 259 -23.95 1.84 21.96
C LEU A 259 -24.04 3.35 21.79
N ALA A 260 -23.14 3.96 21.00
CA ALA A 260 -23.20 5.39 20.74
C ALA A 260 -24.51 5.75 19.99
N PRO A 261 -25.03 6.99 20.14
CA PRO A 261 -26.16 7.43 19.34
C PRO A 261 -25.88 7.26 17.84
N VAL A 262 -26.85 6.77 17.07
CA VAL A 262 -26.68 6.54 15.62
C VAL A 262 -26.11 7.76 14.87
N PRO A 263 -26.56 9.01 15.12
CA PRO A 263 -25.95 10.19 14.49
C PRO A 263 -24.44 10.35 14.80
N THR A 264 -23.99 9.93 15.98
CA THR A 264 -22.57 9.94 16.37
C THR A 264 -21.79 8.91 15.55
N ILE A 265 -22.30 7.67 15.45
CA ILE A 265 -21.67 6.60 14.66
C ILE A 265 -21.60 7.00 13.17
N VAL A 266 -22.66 7.59 12.61
CA VAL A 266 -22.67 8.08 11.23
C VAL A 266 -21.57 9.12 11.00
N LYS A 267 -21.47 10.12 11.88
CA LYS A 267 -20.42 11.16 11.80
C LYS A 267 -19.01 10.58 11.94
N PHE A 268 -18.84 9.59 12.83
CA PHE A 268 -17.58 8.88 13.03
C PHE A 268 -17.14 8.15 11.75
N ILE A 269 -18.02 7.34 11.16
CA ILE A 269 -17.75 6.57 9.94
C ILE A 269 -17.41 7.50 8.77
N GLN A 270 -18.20 8.57 8.59
CA GLN A 270 -17.96 9.55 7.54
C GLN A 270 -16.61 10.27 7.72
N GLU A 271 -16.22 10.57 8.96
CA GLU A 271 -14.95 11.22 9.21
C GLU A 271 -13.76 10.27 8.99
N ALA A 272 -13.83 9.03 9.47
CA ALA A 272 -12.82 8.01 9.20
C ALA A 272 -12.61 7.81 7.67
N LYS A 273 -13.70 7.77 6.91
CA LYS A 273 -13.65 7.72 5.44
C LYS A 273 -12.98 8.93 4.81
N LYS A 274 -13.24 10.15 5.31
CA LYS A 274 -12.60 11.39 4.81
C LYS A 274 -11.09 11.41 5.08
N THR A 275 -10.65 10.79 6.18
CA THR A 275 -9.23 10.75 6.56
C THR A 275 -8.49 9.54 5.98
N GLY A 276 -9.21 8.58 5.41
CA GLY A 276 -8.62 7.39 4.78
C GLY A 276 -8.27 6.27 5.75
N ILE A 277 -8.83 6.30 6.97
CA ILE A 277 -8.68 5.26 8.00
C ILE A 277 -9.93 4.40 8.10
N TYR A 278 -9.81 3.20 8.68
CA TYR A 278 -10.89 2.25 8.83
C TYR A 278 -11.74 2.60 10.07
N SER A 279 -13.05 2.53 9.93
CA SER A 279 -13.98 2.62 11.06
C SER A 279 -14.29 1.22 11.60
N VAL A 280 -14.12 1.04 12.90
CA VAL A 280 -14.47 -0.19 13.64
C VAL A 280 -15.63 0.12 14.57
N ILE A 281 -16.70 -0.69 14.54
CA ILE A 281 -17.76 -0.63 15.54
C ILE A 281 -17.60 -1.79 16.52
N ASP A 282 -17.35 -1.50 17.79
CA ASP A 282 -17.35 -2.48 18.88
C ASP A 282 -18.80 -2.76 19.32
N MET A 283 -19.24 -4.01 19.16
CA MET A 283 -20.61 -4.46 19.47
C MET A 283 -20.79 -4.94 20.92
N LEU A 284 -19.83 -4.68 21.82
CA LEU A 284 -19.96 -5.03 23.23
C LEU A 284 -21.26 -4.45 23.82
N ASN A 285 -22.10 -5.35 24.34
CA ASN A 285 -23.43 -5.07 24.90
C ASN A 285 -24.49 -4.53 23.93
N VAL A 286 -24.27 -4.64 22.60
CA VAL A 286 -25.29 -4.29 21.62
C VAL A 286 -26.26 -5.46 21.46
N ASP A 287 -27.52 -5.26 21.84
CA ASP A 287 -28.55 -6.33 21.81
C ASP A 287 -28.81 -6.88 20.41
N LYS A 288 -28.84 -5.99 19.40
CA LYS A 288 -29.21 -6.34 18.03
C LYS A 288 -28.23 -5.77 17.00
N PRO A 289 -27.03 -6.36 16.87
CA PRO A 289 -25.98 -5.83 16.00
C PRO A 289 -26.41 -5.71 14.53
N ALA A 290 -27.16 -6.68 14.00
CA ALA A 290 -27.59 -6.67 12.59
C ALA A 290 -28.58 -5.52 12.29
N GLU A 291 -29.53 -5.27 13.20
CA GLU A 291 -30.47 -4.15 13.05
C GLU A 291 -29.74 -2.79 13.10
N LEU A 292 -28.69 -2.65 13.91
CA LEU A 292 -27.85 -1.45 13.94
C LEU A 292 -27.12 -1.25 12.60
N ILE A 293 -26.49 -2.29 12.07
CA ILE A 293 -25.79 -2.22 10.78
C ILE A 293 -26.74 -1.90 9.63
N GLU A 294 -27.92 -2.53 9.60
CA GLU A 294 -28.94 -2.23 8.59
C GLU A 294 -29.38 -0.77 8.65
N LYS A 295 -29.57 -0.22 9.86
CA LYS A 295 -29.90 1.19 10.05
C LYS A 295 -28.79 2.11 9.56
N LEU A 296 -27.52 1.80 9.86
CA LEU A 296 -26.37 2.56 9.40
C LEU A 296 -26.20 2.49 7.87
N ALA A 297 -26.47 1.33 7.27
CA ALA A 297 -26.47 1.15 5.82
C ALA A 297 -27.52 2.02 5.13
N LYS A 298 -28.73 2.13 5.71
CA LYS A 298 -29.80 3.03 5.24
C LYS A 298 -29.40 4.51 5.29
N GLU A 299 -28.56 4.90 6.24
CA GLU A 299 -27.96 6.24 6.35
C GLU A 299 -26.72 6.44 5.44
N GLY A 300 -26.34 5.43 4.65
CA GLY A 300 -25.16 5.47 3.78
C GLY A 300 -23.83 5.42 4.56
N ALA A 301 -23.84 4.94 5.79
CA ALA A 301 -22.70 4.93 6.71
C ALA A 301 -22.35 3.51 7.15
N VAL A 302 -21.99 2.63 6.20
CA VAL A 302 -21.50 1.28 6.51
C VAL A 302 -20.06 1.38 7.08
N PRO A 303 -19.76 0.77 8.24
CA PRO A 303 -18.40 0.77 8.79
C PRO A 303 -17.46 -0.10 7.97
N SER A 304 -16.15 0.03 8.20
CA SER A 304 -15.17 -0.85 7.54
C SER A 304 -15.07 -2.21 8.22
N ILE A 305 -15.19 -2.22 9.55
CA ILE A 305 -15.10 -3.40 10.40
C ILE A 305 -16.22 -3.36 11.45
N VAL A 306 -16.81 -4.51 11.74
CA VAL A 306 -17.65 -4.73 12.93
C VAL A 306 -16.97 -5.74 13.83
N GLU A 307 -16.78 -5.39 15.09
CA GLU A 307 -16.20 -6.27 16.10
C GLU A 307 -17.30 -6.89 16.96
N MET A 308 -17.47 -8.20 16.82
CA MET A 308 -18.34 -9.03 17.66
C MET A 308 -17.60 -9.34 18.96
N HIS A 309 -17.78 -8.45 19.93
CA HIS A 309 -17.07 -8.47 21.21
C HIS A 309 -17.92 -9.09 22.32
N ARG A 310 -17.46 -10.25 22.83
CA ARG A 310 -18.03 -10.87 24.03
C ARG A 310 -17.44 -10.25 25.30
N ALA A 311 -18.28 -9.95 26.29
CA ALA A 311 -17.83 -9.59 27.63
C ALA A 311 -17.04 -10.75 28.27
N ILE A 312 -15.77 -10.50 28.60
CA ILE A 312 -14.88 -11.51 29.20
C ILE A 312 -15.33 -11.89 30.61
N ASP A 313 -16.00 -10.97 31.32
CA ASP A 313 -16.48 -11.17 32.69
C ASP A 313 -17.87 -11.84 32.76
N ALA A 314 -18.49 -12.12 31.61
CA ALA A 314 -19.73 -12.90 31.51
C ALA A 314 -19.38 -14.40 31.42
N GLU A 315 -19.27 -15.05 32.58
CA GLU A 315 -19.06 -16.50 32.71
C GLU A 315 -20.20 -17.30 32.08
N GLY A 316 -19.89 -18.42 31.40
CA GLY A 316 -20.83 -19.54 31.23
C GLY A 316 -21.19 -19.99 29.81
N ASP A 317 -21.16 -19.12 28.79
CA ASP A 317 -21.64 -19.51 27.46
C ASP A 317 -20.53 -20.04 26.53
N ASP A 318 -20.91 -20.95 25.64
CA ASP A 318 -20.12 -21.38 24.48
C ASP A 318 -19.61 -20.16 23.69
N TYR A 319 -18.54 -20.35 22.90
CA TYR A 319 -18.03 -19.29 22.00
C TYR A 319 -19.07 -18.94 20.93
N ASN A 320 -19.99 -18.04 21.26
CA ASN A 320 -21.03 -17.53 20.37
C ASN A 320 -20.73 -16.08 20.02
N TRP A 321 -20.20 -15.84 18.82
CA TRP A 321 -19.90 -14.51 18.30
C TRP A 321 -21.06 -13.89 17.51
N GLY A 322 -22.28 -14.39 17.73
CA GLY A 322 -23.49 -13.95 17.04
C GLY A 322 -23.54 -14.42 15.58
N ASP A 323 -24.49 -13.85 14.83
CA ASP A 323 -24.75 -14.20 13.43
C ASP A 323 -23.92 -13.30 12.48
N ILE A 324 -22.67 -13.69 12.25
CA ILE A 324 -21.75 -13.00 11.34
C ILE A 324 -22.30 -12.90 9.90
N PRO A 325 -22.88 -13.97 9.30
CA PRO A 325 -23.54 -13.87 8.00
C PRO A 325 -24.60 -12.77 7.93
N ALA A 326 -25.49 -12.68 8.93
CA ALA A 326 -26.52 -11.63 8.96
C ALA A 326 -25.93 -10.21 9.04
N ILE A 327 -24.81 -10.03 9.74
CA ILE A 327 -24.10 -8.74 9.82
C ILE A 327 -23.53 -8.34 8.46
N LYS A 328 -22.87 -9.28 7.77
CA LYS A 328 -22.32 -9.05 6.43
C LYS A 328 -23.43 -8.75 5.42
N GLU A 329 -24.56 -9.44 5.51
CA GLU A 329 -25.74 -9.18 4.69
C GLU A 329 -26.32 -7.79 4.95
N ALA A 330 -26.52 -7.41 6.22
CA ALA A 330 -27.03 -6.09 6.61
C ALA A 330 -26.15 -4.93 6.11
N ALA A 331 -24.84 -5.18 5.94
CA ALA A 331 -23.88 -4.21 5.40
C ALA A 331 -23.83 -4.16 3.86
N GLY A 332 -24.55 -5.03 3.15
CA GLY A 332 -24.48 -5.15 1.69
C GLY A 332 -23.26 -5.91 1.17
N GLY A 333 -22.64 -6.75 2.01
CA GLY A 333 -21.64 -7.76 1.62
C GLY A 333 -20.17 -7.36 1.70
N LYS A 334 -19.83 -6.06 1.74
CA LYS A 334 -18.43 -5.58 1.83
C LYS A 334 -18.12 -5.07 3.23
N LEU A 335 -18.02 -6.00 4.18
CA LEU A 335 -17.72 -5.71 5.59
C LEU A 335 -16.78 -6.78 6.16
N LEU A 336 -15.72 -6.34 6.84
CA LEU A 336 -14.89 -7.23 7.66
C LEU A 336 -15.52 -7.41 9.03
N VAL A 337 -15.52 -8.64 9.54
CA VAL A 337 -16.02 -8.94 10.89
C VAL A 337 -14.89 -9.44 11.77
N ALA A 338 -14.65 -8.74 12.87
CA ALA A 338 -13.73 -9.13 13.91
C ALA A 338 -14.45 -9.89 15.01
N THR A 339 -13.79 -10.88 15.63
CA THR A 339 -14.31 -11.58 16.82
C THR A 339 -13.36 -11.38 17.98
N ALA A 340 -13.89 -10.92 19.11
CA ALA A 340 -13.14 -10.60 20.32
C ALA A 340 -13.79 -11.21 21.56
N GLY A 341 -13.07 -11.18 22.68
CA GLY A 341 -13.53 -11.71 23.97
C GLY A 341 -13.14 -13.17 24.18
N GLY A 342 -11.93 -13.37 24.72
CA GLY A 342 -11.49 -14.70 25.19
C GLY A 342 -11.06 -15.69 24.09
N VAL A 343 -10.79 -15.21 22.87
CA VAL A 343 -10.31 -16.05 21.75
C VAL A 343 -9.03 -16.81 22.16
N ARG A 344 -9.05 -18.13 21.98
CA ARG A 344 -7.95 -19.07 22.24
C ARG A 344 -7.59 -19.83 20.97
N GLN A 345 -6.39 -20.40 20.92
CA GLN A 345 -5.90 -21.12 19.74
C GLN A 345 -6.88 -22.19 19.24
N HIS A 346 -7.45 -22.99 20.13
CA HIS A 346 -8.34 -24.10 19.76
C HIS A 346 -9.68 -23.66 19.12
N VAL A 347 -10.07 -22.39 19.24
CA VAL A 347 -11.34 -21.88 18.66
C VAL A 347 -11.15 -21.07 17.38
N VAL A 348 -9.90 -20.89 16.93
CA VAL A 348 -9.57 -20.15 15.69
C VAL A 348 -10.35 -20.70 14.50
N LYS A 349 -10.28 -22.02 14.27
CA LYS A 349 -10.96 -22.67 13.15
C LYS A 349 -12.47 -22.50 13.19
N ASP A 350 -13.07 -22.46 14.36
CA ASP A 350 -14.53 -22.30 14.49
C ASP A 350 -14.96 -20.85 14.27
N ALA A 351 -14.18 -19.87 14.74
CA ALA A 351 -14.40 -18.46 14.43
C ALA A 351 -14.29 -18.19 12.91
N LEU A 352 -13.28 -18.76 12.25
CA LEU A 352 -13.11 -18.62 10.80
C LEU A 352 -14.25 -19.30 10.03
N LYS A 353 -14.70 -20.49 10.45
CA LYS A 353 -15.87 -21.15 9.85
C LYS A 353 -17.16 -20.34 10.03
N ALA A 354 -17.29 -19.62 11.14
CA ALA A 354 -18.41 -18.71 11.37
C ALA A 354 -18.36 -17.46 10.47
N GLY A 355 -17.23 -17.21 9.79
CA GLY A 355 -17.06 -16.11 8.84
C GLY A 355 -16.28 -14.92 9.39
N ALA A 356 -15.59 -15.07 10.52
CA ALA A 356 -14.70 -14.03 11.04
C ALA A 356 -13.54 -13.76 10.08
N ASP A 357 -13.23 -12.48 9.85
CA ASP A 357 -12.11 -12.01 9.05
C ASP A 357 -10.94 -11.52 9.93
N ILE A 358 -11.20 -11.20 11.20
CA ILE A 358 -10.18 -10.72 12.14
C ILE A 358 -10.38 -11.41 13.49
N LEU A 359 -9.30 -11.95 14.05
CA LEU A 359 -9.28 -12.58 15.37
C LEU A 359 -8.59 -11.64 16.35
N VAL A 360 -9.35 -11.05 17.28
CA VAL A 360 -8.82 -10.13 18.30
C VAL A 360 -8.37 -10.90 19.52
N VAL A 361 -7.08 -10.84 19.82
CA VAL A 361 -6.43 -11.63 20.87
C VAL A 361 -5.59 -10.72 21.76
N GLY A 362 -6.01 -10.58 23.03
CA GLY A 362 -5.27 -9.84 24.06
C GLY A 362 -4.35 -10.75 24.87
N ARG A 363 -4.74 -11.02 26.13
CA ARG A 363 -3.93 -11.72 27.14
C ARG A 363 -3.36 -13.08 26.72
N ALA A 364 -4.00 -13.79 25.78
CA ALA A 364 -3.45 -15.07 25.28
C ALA A 364 -2.08 -14.90 24.61
N ILE A 365 -1.82 -13.71 24.04
CA ILE A 365 -0.54 -13.34 23.44
C ILE A 365 0.23 -12.43 24.40
N THR A 366 -0.35 -11.29 24.80
CA THR A 366 0.38 -10.21 25.49
C THR A 366 0.88 -10.59 26.88
N ALA A 367 0.20 -11.51 27.58
CA ALA A 367 0.61 -12.01 28.90
C ALA A 367 1.39 -13.33 28.83
N SER A 368 1.68 -13.84 27.62
CA SER A 368 2.42 -15.08 27.46
C SER A 368 3.88 -14.95 27.89
N LYS A 369 4.46 -16.05 28.39
CA LYS A 369 5.91 -16.13 28.63
C LYS A 369 6.69 -16.01 27.32
N ASN A 370 6.16 -16.58 26.24
CA ASN A 370 6.72 -16.50 24.90
C ASN A 370 5.67 -15.92 23.93
N ILE A 371 5.69 -14.59 23.80
CA ILE A 371 4.76 -13.82 22.96
C ILE A 371 4.88 -14.25 21.49
N GLN A 372 6.11 -14.42 20.98
CA GLN A 372 6.37 -14.81 19.60
C GLN A 372 5.69 -16.14 19.26
N ASN A 373 6.04 -17.20 20.00
CA ASN A 373 5.47 -18.54 19.78
C ASN A 373 3.94 -18.54 19.92
N SER A 374 3.40 -17.75 20.86
CA SER A 374 1.95 -17.68 21.05
C SER A 374 1.27 -17.06 19.84
N ALA A 375 1.82 -15.99 19.27
CA ALA A 375 1.29 -15.37 18.06
C ALA A 375 1.44 -16.29 16.82
N GLU A 376 2.60 -16.95 16.67
CA GLU A 376 2.84 -17.93 15.58
C GLU A 376 1.82 -19.06 15.60
N GLN A 377 1.47 -19.57 16.77
CA GLN A 377 0.43 -20.60 16.94
C GLN A 377 -0.96 -20.17 16.46
N PHE A 378 -1.32 -18.89 16.59
CA PHE A 378 -2.57 -18.36 16.01
C PHE A 378 -2.47 -18.24 14.50
N LEU A 379 -1.33 -17.75 13.98
CA LEU A 379 -1.09 -17.61 12.54
C LEU A 379 -1.10 -18.96 11.82
N GLU A 380 -0.50 -20.00 12.41
CA GLU A 380 -0.53 -21.37 11.90
C GLU A 380 -1.95 -21.91 11.78
N GLU A 381 -2.79 -21.67 12.78
CA GLU A 381 -4.20 -22.10 12.76
C GLU A 381 -5.06 -21.34 11.74
N MET A 382 -4.67 -20.10 11.40
CA MET A 382 -5.30 -19.33 10.33
C MET A 382 -4.95 -19.87 8.93
N ASN A 383 -3.86 -20.65 8.82
CA ASN A 383 -3.42 -21.32 7.59
C ASN A 383 -3.32 -20.36 6.39
N LYS A 384 -2.66 -19.21 6.59
CA LYS A 384 -2.42 -18.21 5.56
C LYS A 384 -0.94 -18.06 5.26
N GLU A 385 -0.63 -18.09 3.97
CA GLU A 385 0.72 -17.80 3.49
C GLU A 385 1.00 -16.29 3.57
N GLU A 386 2.25 -15.96 3.85
CA GLU A 386 2.73 -14.59 3.73
C GLU A 386 2.76 -14.16 2.25
N ILE A 387 2.53 -12.88 2.01
CA ILE A 387 2.61 -12.33 0.66
C ILE A 387 4.06 -12.39 0.22
N ASP A 388 4.33 -13.02 -0.92
CA ASP A 388 5.67 -13.11 -1.50
C ASP A 388 6.26 -11.72 -1.79
N GLN A 389 7.27 -11.35 -1.01
CA GLN A 389 7.98 -10.07 -1.13
C GLN A 389 9.21 -10.15 -2.06
N PHE A 390 9.56 -11.35 -2.55
CA PHE A 390 10.76 -11.57 -3.38
C PHE A 390 10.47 -11.59 -4.89
N ARG A 391 9.29 -11.11 -5.29
CA ARG A 391 8.94 -10.95 -6.70
C ARG A 391 9.91 -10.00 -7.40
N ILE A 392 10.28 -10.35 -8.63
CA ILE A 392 11.07 -9.45 -9.48
C ILE A 392 10.21 -8.21 -9.74
N MET A 393 10.81 -7.01 -9.67
CA MET A 393 10.10 -5.72 -9.85
C MET A 393 9.40 -5.57 -11.20
N THR A 394 9.58 -6.51 -12.11
CA THR A 394 8.98 -6.56 -13.44
C THR A 394 7.84 -7.57 -13.55
N ASP A 395 7.67 -8.45 -12.56
CA ASP A 395 6.72 -9.56 -12.57
C ASP A 395 5.36 -9.09 -12.03
N PHE A 396 4.59 -8.45 -12.91
CA PHE A 396 3.24 -7.98 -12.65
C PHE A 396 2.30 -8.40 -13.78
#